data_AF-A0A819UC09-F1
#
_entry.id   AF-A0A819UC09-F1
#
_cell.length_a   1.000
_cell.length_b   1.000
_cell.length_c   1.000
_cell.angle_alpha   90.00
_cell.angle_beta   90.00
_cell.angle_gamma   90.00
#
_symmetry.space_group_name_H-M   'P 1'
#
loop_
_entity.id
_entity.type
_entity.pdbx_description
1 polymer ?
#
loop_
_entity_poly.entity_id
_entity_poly.type
_entity_poly.pdbx_seq_one_letter_code
_entity_poly.pdbx_strand_id
1 'polypeptide(L)'
;SDAALSQAKSNIERYYIHIGILEYIQSSLELLEHIQPSIFTGVQIQTDEELWDYCRKATTTLFHPAGTCKMGNVDSDNMAVVDSQMKLKGIKNLRIADTSVFPTMISVNPCITCMMTGEKCADMIKQD
;
A
#
# COMPACT_ATOMS: atom_id res chain seq x y z
N SER A 1 12.40 -7.88 -8.39
CA SER A 1 12.09 -8.86 -9.44
C SER A 1 11.34 -8.15 -10.57
N ASP A 2 11.34 -8.71 -11.78
CA ASP A 2 10.65 -8.12 -12.93
C ASP A 2 9.14 -7.98 -12.67
N ALA A 3 8.54 -8.92 -11.93
CA ALA A 3 7.15 -8.84 -11.50
C ALA A 3 6.87 -7.61 -10.61
N ALA A 4 7.77 -7.29 -9.68
CA ALA A 4 7.61 -6.11 -8.81
C ALA A 4 7.72 -4.80 -9.60
N LEU A 5 8.62 -4.75 -10.58
CA LEU A 5 8.77 -3.60 -11.50
C LEU A 5 7.53 -3.42 -12.39
N SER A 6 7.02 -4.51 -12.95
CA SER A 6 5.78 -4.50 -13.74
C SER A 6 4.59 -4.03 -12.91
N GLN A 7 4.46 -4.52 -11.67
CA GLN A 7 3.41 -4.08 -10.75
C GLN A 7 3.56 -2.61 -10.37
N ALA A 8 4.78 -2.13 -10.13
CA ALA A 8 5.04 -0.73 -9.84
C ALA A 8 4.64 0.18 -11.02
N LYS A 9 4.98 -0.22 -12.25
CA LYS A 9 4.53 0.47 -13.48
C LYS A 9 3.01 0.53 -13.55
N SER A 10 2.33 -0.62 -13.42
CA SER A 10 0.88 -0.68 -13.44
C SER A 10 0.22 0.14 -12.33
N ASN A 11 0.82 0.21 -11.14
CA ASN A 11 0.31 1.01 -10.02
C ASN A 11 0.41 2.51 -10.30
N ILE A 12 1.56 2.96 -10.82
CA ILE A 12 1.77 4.35 -11.23
C ILE A 12 0.81 4.70 -12.37
N GLU A 13 0.75 3.87 -13.40
CA GLU A 13 -0.23 3.98 -14.48
C GLU A 13 -1.67 4.10 -13.94
N ARG A 14 -2.11 3.23 -13.02
CA ARG A 14 -3.45 3.35 -12.42
C ARG A 14 -3.66 4.63 -11.61
N TYR A 15 -2.64 5.10 -10.90
CA TYR A 15 -2.74 6.30 -10.08
C TYR A 15 -2.83 7.56 -10.95
N TYR A 16 -2.24 7.56 -12.15
CA TYR A 16 -2.14 8.72 -13.02
C TYR A 16 -3.04 8.69 -14.27
N ILE A 17 -3.42 7.52 -14.80
CA ILE A 17 -4.25 7.38 -16.01
C ILE A 17 -5.74 7.64 -15.72
N HIS A 18 -6.20 7.60 -14.46
CA HIS A 18 -7.64 7.66 -14.20
C HIS A 18 -8.28 9.05 -14.35
N ILE A 19 -7.50 10.10 -14.59
CA ILE A 19 -7.98 11.48 -14.81
C ILE A 19 -7.10 12.06 -15.93
N GLY A 20 -7.57 13.02 -16.75
CA GLY A 20 -6.75 13.72 -17.75
C GLY A 20 -5.64 14.56 -17.10
N ILE A 21 -4.63 13.88 -16.55
CA ILE A 21 -3.90 14.36 -15.39
C ILE A 21 -2.67 15.19 -15.73
N LEU A 22 -2.13 15.17 -16.95
CA LEU A 22 -1.03 16.09 -17.29
C LEU A 22 -1.47 17.55 -17.09
N GLU A 23 -2.66 17.91 -17.58
CA GLU A 23 -3.26 19.23 -17.35
C GLU A 23 -3.62 19.47 -15.88
N TYR A 24 -4.13 18.45 -15.17
CA TYR A 24 -4.48 18.57 -13.75
C TYR A 24 -3.24 18.69 -12.83
N ILE A 25 -2.18 17.93 -13.11
CA ILE A 25 -0.91 17.98 -12.39
C ILE A 25 -0.24 19.30 -12.70
N GLN A 26 -0.18 19.71 -13.97
CA GLN A 26 0.39 21.00 -14.35
C GLN A 26 -0.33 22.16 -13.64
N SER A 27 -1.66 22.19 -13.68
CA SER A 27 -2.45 23.20 -12.95
C SER A 27 -2.30 23.11 -11.42
N SER A 28 -2.16 21.90 -10.87
CA SER A 28 -1.89 21.71 -9.44
C SER A 28 -0.49 22.18 -9.05
N LEU A 29 0.52 21.92 -9.88
CA LEU A 29 1.90 22.34 -9.68
C LEU A 29 2.01 23.86 -9.75
N GLU A 30 1.33 24.50 -10.71
CA GLU A 30 1.24 25.97 -10.80
C GLU A 30 0.59 26.56 -9.54
N LEU A 31 -0.51 25.98 -9.07
CA LEU A 31 -1.14 26.39 -7.81
C LEU A 31 -0.19 26.23 -6.61
N LEU A 32 0.50 25.10 -6.53
CA LEU A 32 1.44 24.80 -5.44
C LEU A 32 2.70 25.66 -5.51
N GLU A 33 3.15 26.06 -6.69
CA GLU A 33 4.23 27.03 -6.88
C GLU A 33 3.84 28.40 -6.33
N HIS A 34 2.57 28.81 -6.46
CA HIS A 34 2.08 30.03 -5.81
C HIS A 34 1.99 29.93 -4.28
N ILE A 35 1.65 28.75 -3.74
CA ILE A 35 1.48 28.54 -2.29
C ILE A 35 2.84 28.31 -1.61
N GLN A 36 3.72 27.53 -2.22
CA GLN A 36 4.98 27.08 -1.64
C GLN A 36 6.10 27.01 -2.70
N PRO A 37 6.54 28.16 -3.24
CA PRO A 37 7.48 28.22 -4.35
C PRO A 37 8.80 27.53 -4.04
N SER A 38 9.31 27.62 -2.80
CA SER A 38 10.57 26.99 -2.39
C SER A 38 10.63 25.47 -2.61
N ILE A 39 9.49 24.81 -2.79
CA ILE A 39 9.38 23.36 -2.99
C ILE A 39 9.02 23.00 -4.44
N PHE A 40 8.18 23.79 -5.11
CA PHE A 40 7.56 23.42 -6.39
C PHE A 40 8.02 24.25 -7.60
N THR A 41 8.95 25.19 -7.44
CA THR A 41 9.39 26.08 -8.53
C THR A 41 9.93 25.30 -9.74
N GLY A 42 9.41 25.60 -10.93
CA GLY A 42 10.00 25.17 -12.21
C GLY A 42 9.78 23.70 -12.61
N VAL A 43 8.85 22.99 -11.98
CA VAL A 43 8.45 21.64 -12.43
C VAL A 43 7.53 21.79 -13.65
N GLN A 44 7.96 21.27 -14.80
CA GLN A 44 7.19 21.22 -16.05
C GLN A 44 7.23 19.78 -16.56
N ILE A 45 6.06 19.18 -16.74
CA ILE A 45 5.93 17.78 -17.17
C ILE A 45 5.05 17.79 -18.42
N GLN A 46 5.63 17.43 -19.57
CA GLN A 46 4.96 17.49 -20.88
C GLN A 46 4.81 16.12 -21.54
N THR A 47 5.57 15.12 -21.10
CA THR A 47 5.53 13.75 -21.64
C THR A 47 5.31 12.69 -20.57
N ASP A 48 4.84 11.50 -20.99
CA ASP A 48 4.67 10.35 -20.09
C ASP A 48 6.02 9.87 -19.51
N GLU A 49 7.09 9.98 -20.29
CA GLU A 49 8.45 9.68 -19.83
C GLU A 49 8.91 10.66 -18.73
N GLU A 50 8.65 11.96 -18.89
CA GLU A 50 8.95 12.97 -17.88
C GLU A 50 8.11 12.76 -16.61
N LEU A 51 6.82 12.40 -16.78
CA LEU A 51 5.94 12.08 -15.67
C LEU A 51 6.46 10.84 -14.92
N TRP A 52 6.87 9.80 -15.63
CA TRP A 52 7.44 8.60 -15.05
C TRP A 52 8.71 8.89 -14.23
N ASP A 53 9.64 9.67 -14.79
CA ASP A 53 10.87 10.05 -14.13
C ASP A 53 10.63 10.92 -12.90
N TYR A 54 9.67 11.85 -12.99
CA TYR A 54 9.24 12.65 -11.85
C TYR A 54 8.64 11.78 -10.76
N CYS A 55 7.66 10.92 -11.10
CA CYS A 55 7.02 10.00 -10.17
C CYS A 55 8.07 9.16 -9.45
N ARG A 56 9.03 8.60 -10.17
CA ARG A 56 10.09 7.77 -9.58
C ARG A 56 10.94 8.52 -8.54
N LYS A 57 11.21 9.81 -8.76
CA LYS A 57 12.00 10.66 -7.85
C LYS A 57 11.19 11.19 -6.67
N ALA A 58 9.91 11.50 -6.90
CA ALA A 58 9.01 12.12 -5.93
C ALA A 58 8.19 11.11 -5.12
N THR A 59 8.13 9.83 -5.53
CA THR A 59 7.36 8.80 -4.83
C THR A 59 7.82 8.70 -3.39
N THR A 60 6.86 8.87 -2.49
CA THR A 60 7.01 8.59 -1.06
C THR A 60 6.04 7.49 -0.67
N THR A 61 6.19 6.98 0.55
CA THR A 61 5.23 6.05 1.13
C THR A 61 4.16 6.82 1.88
N LEU A 62 2.93 6.29 1.89
CA LEU A 62 1.89 6.71 2.83
C LEU A 62 2.02 6.01 4.18
N PHE A 63 3.14 5.30 4.41
CA PHE A 63 3.48 4.62 5.66
C PHE A 63 2.49 3.52 6.06
N HIS A 64 1.96 2.79 5.08
CA HIS A 64 1.02 1.66 5.27
C HIS A 64 1.61 0.30 4.82
N PRO A 65 2.74 -0.16 5.36
CA PRO A 65 3.23 -1.52 5.06
C PRO A 65 2.28 -2.58 5.66
N ALA A 66 2.03 -3.65 4.90
CA ALA A 66 1.15 -4.75 5.30
C ALA A 66 1.50 -6.05 4.54
N GLY A 67 0.94 -7.18 4.99
CA GLY A 67 0.97 -8.45 4.26
C GLY A 67 2.23 -9.30 4.38
N THR A 68 3.19 -8.94 5.24
CA THR A 68 4.44 -9.70 5.44
C THR A 68 4.25 -11.04 6.16
N CYS A 69 3.14 -11.23 6.88
CA CYS A 69 2.73 -12.48 7.53
C CYS A 69 1.32 -12.88 7.08
N LYS A 70 1.10 -12.85 5.76
CA LYS A 70 -0.18 -13.08 5.08
C LYS A 70 -1.05 -14.17 5.75
N MET A 71 -2.27 -13.79 6.09
CA MET A 71 -3.34 -14.73 6.47
C MET A 71 -3.87 -15.47 5.23
N GLY A 72 -4.09 -16.78 5.34
CA GLY A 72 -4.63 -17.59 4.26
C GLY A 72 -4.91 -19.03 4.67
N ASN A 73 -5.25 -19.87 3.69
CA ASN A 73 -5.34 -21.31 3.94
C ASN A 73 -3.91 -21.88 4.00
N VAL A 74 -3.44 -22.22 5.19
CA VAL A 74 -2.06 -22.70 5.42
C VAL A 74 -1.74 -24.04 4.76
N ASP A 75 -2.75 -24.81 4.34
CA ASP A 75 -2.59 -26.10 3.68
C ASP A 75 -2.46 -25.98 2.16
N SER A 76 -3.07 -24.95 1.55
CA SER A 76 -3.11 -24.78 0.09
C SER A 76 -2.43 -23.51 -0.44
N ASP A 77 -2.27 -22.47 0.37
CA ASP A 77 -1.58 -21.24 0.01
C ASP A 77 -0.14 -21.28 0.55
N ASN A 78 0.82 -21.48 -0.37
CA ASN A 78 2.24 -21.52 -0.03
C ASN A 78 2.79 -20.20 0.54
N MET A 79 2.08 -19.08 0.32
CA MET A 79 2.47 -17.77 0.85
C MET A 79 1.79 -17.47 2.20
N ALA A 80 0.86 -18.31 2.67
CA ALA A 80 0.19 -18.09 3.94
C ALA A 80 1.13 -18.41 5.12
N VAL A 81 1.23 -17.44 6.04
CA VAL A 81 2.03 -17.54 7.27
C VAL A 81 1.14 -17.85 8.46
N VAL A 82 -0.07 -17.28 8.50
CA VAL A 82 -1.08 -17.57 9.54
C VAL A 82 -2.37 -18.09 8.92
N ASP A 83 -3.13 -18.88 9.67
CA ASP A 83 -4.45 -19.35 9.26
C ASP A 83 -5.55 -18.27 9.47
N SER A 84 -6.81 -18.59 9.15
CA SER A 84 -7.96 -17.69 9.34
C SER A 84 -8.27 -17.37 10.81
N GLN A 85 -7.64 -18.06 11.74
CA GLN A 85 -7.66 -17.80 13.17
C GLN A 85 -6.41 -17.02 13.62
N MET A 86 -5.60 -16.50 12.68
CA MET A 86 -4.35 -15.81 12.97
C MET A 86 -3.31 -16.67 13.70
N LYS A 87 -3.46 -18.01 13.71
CA LYS A 87 -2.50 -18.93 14.33
C LYS A 87 -1.32 -19.15 13.38
N LEU A 88 -0.10 -19.08 13.91
CA LEU A 88 1.11 -19.23 13.12
C LEU A 88 1.28 -20.67 12.63
N LYS A 89 1.54 -20.83 11.34
CA LYS A 89 1.81 -22.14 10.73
C LYS A 89 3.00 -22.82 11.42
N GLY A 90 2.78 -24.03 11.94
CA GLY A 90 3.82 -24.86 12.54
C GLY A 90 4.18 -24.54 14.00
N ILE A 91 3.60 -23.51 14.62
CA ILE A 91 3.85 -23.15 16.03
C ILE A 91 2.52 -23.06 16.78
N LYS A 92 2.41 -23.81 17.88
CA LYS A 92 1.23 -23.80 18.74
C LYS A 92 1.23 -22.56 19.64
N ASN A 93 0.04 -22.07 20.01
CA ASN A 93 -0.18 -20.98 20.95
C ASN A 93 0.53 -19.66 20.59
N LEU A 94 0.81 -19.44 19.30
CA LEU A 94 1.36 -18.19 18.78
C LEU A 94 0.44 -17.64 17.69
N ARG A 95 0.11 -16.35 17.81
CA ARG A 95 -0.70 -15.61 16.84
C ARG A 95 0.00 -14.31 16.44
N ILE A 96 -0.34 -13.80 15.26
CA ILE A 96 0.09 -12.47 14.78
C ILE A 96 -1.18 -11.66 14.51
N ALA A 97 -1.26 -10.44 15.04
CA ALA A 97 -2.48 -9.61 14.96
C ALA A 97 -2.14 -8.13 14.72
N ASP A 98 -1.55 -7.84 13.57
CA ASP A 98 -1.25 -6.50 13.07
C ASP A 98 -1.47 -6.44 11.54
N THR A 99 -1.06 -5.37 10.86
CA THR A 99 -1.23 -5.25 9.40
C THR A 99 -0.45 -6.30 8.60
N SER A 100 0.53 -6.99 9.19
CA SER A 100 1.29 -8.04 8.49
C SER A 100 0.40 -9.19 8.05
N VAL A 101 -0.73 -9.45 8.74
CA VAL A 101 -1.63 -10.56 8.38
C VAL A 101 -2.57 -10.24 7.24
N PHE A 102 -2.61 -9.00 6.76
CA PHE A 102 -3.56 -8.62 5.71
C PHE A 102 -3.26 -9.38 4.42
N PRO A 103 -4.23 -10.13 3.85
CA PRO A 103 -3.99 -10.91 2.64
C PRO A 103 -3.82 -10.04 1.40
N THR A 104 -4.43 -8.85 1.41
CA THR A 104 -4.33 -7.82 0.39
C THR A 104 -4.41 -6.44 1.06
N MET A 105 -3.85 -5.43 0.40
CA MET A 105 -4.02 -4.05 0.84
C MET A 105 -5.47 -3.60 0.70
N ILE A 106 -5.98 -2.94 1.73
CA ILE A 106 -7.28 -2.28 1.71
C ILE A 106 -7.19 -0.91 1.03
N SER A 107 -8.31 -0.39 0.53
CA SER A 107 -8.36 0.89 -0.19
C SER A 107 -8.30 2.14 0.70
N VAL A 108 -8.45 1.97 2.01
CA VAL A 108 -8.51 3.07 2.99
C VAL A 108 -7.31 3.02 3.94
N ASN A 109 -7.17 4.04 4.79
CA ASN A 109 -6.16 4.02 5.84
C ASN A 109 -6.35 2.80 6.77
N PRO A 110 -5.31 1.96 6.98
CA PRO A 110 -5.41 0.72 7.73
C PRO A 110 -5.50 0.89 9.24
N CYS A 111 -5.40 2.11 9.79
CA CYS A 111 -5.38 2.35 11.24
C CYS A 111 -6.55 1.65 11.97
N ILE A 112 -7.79 1.90 11.53
CA ILE A 112 -8.98 1.28 12.14
C ILE A 112 -9.02 -0.21 11.88
N THR A 113 -8.65 -0.66 10.68
CA THR A 113 -8.62 -2.09 10.36
C THR A 113 -7.61 -2.84 11.22
N CYS A 114 -6.45 -2.24 11.50
CA CYS A 114 -5.43 -2.81 12.38
C CYS A 114 -5.95 -2.95 13.82
N MET A 115 -6.60 -1.91 14.36
CA MET A 115 -7.25 -1.98 15.67
C MET A 115 -8.30 -3.10 15.72
N MET A 116 -9.15 -3.19 14.69
CA MET A 116 -10.18 -4.24 14.58
C MET A 116 -9.58 -5.64 14.45
N THR A 117 -8.44 -5.80 13.78
CA THR A 117 -7.70 -7.07 13.74
C THR A 117 -7.24 -7.49 15.13
N GLY A 118 -6.71 -6.55 15.92
CA GLY A 118 -6.35 -6.78 17.32
C GLY A 118 -7.56 -7.20 18.17
N GLU A 119 -8.66 -6.44 18.13
CA GLU A 119 -9.91 -6.75 18.84
C GLU A 119 -10.44 -8.14 18.46
N LYS A 120 -10.49 -8.44 17.16
CA LYS A 120 -10.95 -9.74 16.68
C LYS A 120 -10.06 -10.89 17.17
N CYS A 121 -8.74 -10.68 17.22
CA CYS A 121 -7.81 -11.66 17.76
C CYS A 121 -8.04 -11.91 19.26
N ALA A 122 -8.27 -10.83 20.03
CA ALA A 122 -8.56 -10.94 21.45
C ALA A 122 -9.82 -11.78 21.71
N ASP A 123 -10.88 -11.60 20.91
CA ASP A 123 -12.08 -12.42 21.02
C ASP A 123 -11.86 -13.88 20.65
N MET A 124 -11.02 -14.17 19.65
CA MET A 124 -10.64 -15.55 19.33
C MET A 124 -9.81 -16.20 20.44
N ILE A 125 -8.96 -15.43 21.13
CA ILE A 125 -8.18 -15.93 22.27
C ILE A 125 -9.09 -16.28 23.45
N LYS A 126 -10.16 -15.50 23.70
CA LYS A 126 -11.15 -15.82 24.76
C LYS A 126 -11.96 -17.09 24.49
N GLN A 127 -12.03 -17.53 23.24
CA GLN A 127 -12.82 -18.69 22.80
C GLN A 127 -12.00 -19.99 22.72
N ASP A 128 -10.67 -19.89 22.72
CA ASP A 128 -9.73 -21.02 22.79
C ASP A 128 -9.59 -21.53 24.24
#